data_AF-A0A2T4AT33-F1
#
_entry.id   AF-A0A2T4AT33-F1
#
_cell.length_a   1.000
_cell.length_b   1.000
_cell.length_c   1.000
_cell.angle_alpha   90.00
_cell.angle_beta   90.00
_cell.angle_gamma   90.00
#
_symmetry.space_group_name_H-M   'P 1'
#
loop_
_entity.id
_entity.type
_entity.pdbx_description
1 polymer ?
#
loop_
_entity_poly.entity_id
_entity_poly.type
_entity_poly.pdbx_seq_one_letter_code
_entity_poly.pdbx_strand_id
1 'polypeptide(L)'
;MVLQMVVYTELLCEMSAKRRGGEKSRWNVIVLLEAIKAFCRLILLRVTRSRPLVTPVLPEREPIPEDDDVDEDLVTDRSESELMDETSPNGSTVLVNSSTPPKPAYEKEWTMPRTGMSLPSLPNPGDVGSYLLGRVLTADDIKPANKLLNTLQGGGQFAEMLHILTPLIYAVALARTKNKKSWTPWLVGVTVEYVARQLRQRSLRTSALERDEWNKRGWAMIWWMMRGAFYENVTKGAVNGVTSRMPGFIAGILQDYEYLWENYYFSTSG
;
A
#
# COMPACT_ATOMS: atom_id res chain seq x y z
N MET A 1 3.25 17.56 12.57
CA MET A 1 4.25 18.00 13.57
C MET A 1 4.10 17.27 14.91
N VAL A 2 3.18 17.65 15.81
CA VAL A 2 3.10 16.99 17.15
C VAL A 2 2.87 15.48 17.07
N LEU A 3 1.95 15.01 16.22
CA LEU A 3 1.68 13.58 16.04
C LEU A 3 2.91 12.81 15.54
N GLN A 4 3.66 13.38 14.60
CA GLN A 4 4.88 12.77 14.07
C GLN A 4 6.00 12.75 15.13
N MET A 5 6.15 13.83 15.89
CA MET A 5 7.13 13.87 17.00
C MET A 5 6.83 12.78 18.01
N VAL A 6 5.56 12.61 18.40
CA VAL A 6 5.15 11.54 19.33
C VAL A 6 5.52 10.17 18.76
N VAL A 7 5.19 9.88 17.50
CA VAL A 7 5.53 8.61 16.83
C VAL A 7 7.04 8.35 16.82
N TYR A 8 7.87 9.34 16.48
CA TYR A 8 9.32 9.16 16.47
C TYR A 8 9.94 9.04 17.88
N THR A 9 9.33 9.69 18.88
CA THR A 9 9.79 9.60 20.29
C THR A 9 9.29 8.36 21.03
N GLU A 10 8.33 7.63 20.47
CA GLU A 10 7.65 6.50 21.13
C GLU A 10 8.64 5.43 21.60
N LEU A 11 9.55 5.00 20.73
CA LEU A 11 10.57 3.99 21.03
C LEU A 11 11.52 4.46 22.15
N LEU A 12 11.90 5.74 22.13
CA LEU A 12 12.78 6.31 23.15
C LEU A 12 12.07 6.38 24.51
N CYS A 13 10.81 6.79 24.53
CA CYS A 13 9.98 6.81 25.72
C CYS A 13 9.74 5.39 26.28
N GLU A 14 9.52 4.40 25.43
CA GLU A 14 9.36 3.00 25.85
C GLU A 14 10.65 2.44 26.47
N MET A 15 11.78 2.61 25.80
CA MET A 15 13.07 2.10 26.26
C MET A 15 13.55 2.82 27.53
N SER A 16 13.28 4.12 27.65
CA SER A 16 13.58 4.88 28.87
C SER A 16 12.69 4.47 30.06
N ALA A 17 11.40 4.18 29.82
CA ALA A 17 10.48 3.69 30.85
C ALA A 17 10.85 2.28 31.34
N LYS A 18 11.25 1.39 30.40
CA LYS A 18 11.77 0.05 30.72
C LYS A 18 13.00 0.12 31.62
N ARG A 19 13.89 1.09 31.39
CA ARG A 19 15.12 1.28 32.18
C ARG A 19 14.86 1.85 33.57
N ARG A 20 13.88 2.74 33.74
CA ARG A 20 13.62 3.45 35.01
C ARG A 20 12.58 2.80 35.93
N GLY A 21 11.60 2.05 35.41
CA GLY A 21 10.41 1.70 36.21
C GLY A 21 9.83 0.29 35.98
N GLY A 22 10.58 -0.60 35.33
CA GLY A 22 10.14 -1.99 35.10
C GLY A 22 8.91 -2.11 34.18
N GLU A 23 8.29 -3.28 34.17
CA GLU A 23 7.23 -3.63 33.22
C GLU A 23 5.93 -2.82 33.40
N LYS A 24 5.55 -2.48 34.63
CA LYS A 24 4.36 -1.67 34.92
C LYS A 24 4.49 -0.24 34.40
N SER A 25 5.67 0.37 34.56
CA SER A 25 5.94 1.73 34.06
C SER A 25 5.93 1.77 32.53
N ARG A 26 6.49 0.75 31.88
CA ARG A 26 6.43 0.60 30.42
C ARG A 26 4.99 0.65 29.91
N TRP A 27 4.10 -0.16 30.46
CA TRP A 27 2.69 -0.19 30.04
C TRP A 27 1.96 1.13 30.32
N ASN A 28 2.23 1.78 31.45
CA ASN A 28 1.65 3.09 31.74
C ASN A 28 2.08 4.16 30.73
N VAL A 29 3.35 4.16 30.31
CA VAL A 29 3.87 5.09 29.29
C VAL A 29 3.27 4.80 27.92
N ILE A 30 3.16 3.53 27.52
CA ILE A 30 2.52 3.15 26.25
C ILE A 30 1.07 3.64 26.21
N VAL A 31 0.30 3.39 27.28
CA VAL A 31 -1.10 3.85 27.37
C VAL A 31 -1.19 5.37 27.33
N LEU A 32 -0.27 6.09 27.99
CA LEU A 32 -0.23 7.55 27.97
C LEU A 32 0.10 8.10 26.57
N LEU A 33 1.09 7.53 25.88
CA LEU A 33 1.47 7.92 24.53
C LEU A 33 0.33 7.69 23.54
N GLU A 34 -0.30 6.52 23.62
CA GLU A 34 -1.43 6.20 22.76
C GLU A 34 -2.65 7.08 23.08
N ALA A 35 -2.84 7.48 24.33
CA ALA A 35 -3.84 8.47 24.73
C ALA A 35 -3.57 9.85 24.15
N ILE A 36 -2.32 10.31 24.17
CA ILE A 36 -1.93 11.57 23.54
C ILE A 36 -2.15 11.51 22.02
N LYS A 37 -1.75 10.41 21.37
CA LYS A 37 -1.95 10.18 19.93
C LYS A 37 -3.43 10.19 19.56
N ALA A 38 -4.26 9.46 20.31
CA ALA A 38 -5.71 9.42 20.13
C ALA A 38 -6.35 10.79 20.36
N PHE A 39 -5.95 11.51 21.41
CA PHE A 39 -6.45 12.86 21.71
C PHE A 39 -6.11 13.86 20.60
N CYS A 40 -4.88 13.86 20.09
CA CYS A 40 -4.49 14.68 18.95
C CYS A 40 -5.33 14.35 17.70
N ARG A 41 -5.53 13.07 17.39
CA ARG A 41 -6.36 12.64 16.25
C ARG A 41 -7.84 13.03 16.42
N LEU A 42 -8.39 12.96 17.63
CA LEU A 42 -9.75 13.40 17.92
C LEU A 42 -9.92 14.92 17.80
N ILE A 43 -8.94 15.71 18.23
CA ILE A 43 -8.94 17.15 18.00
C ILE A 43 -8.91 17.45 16.50
N LEU A 44 -8.07 16.75 15.74
CA LEU A 44 -8.04 16.91 14.28
C LEU A 44 -9.39 16.59 13.66
N LEU A 45 -10.04 15.49 14.05
CA LEU A 45 -11.38 15.13 13.58
C LEU A 45 -12.43 16.21 13.89
N ARG A 46 -12.35 16.85 15.07
CA ARG A 46 -13.22 17.97 15.45
C ARG A 46 -12.97 19.22 14.60
N VAL A 47 -11.70 19.58 14.39
CA VAL A 47 -11.31 20.75 13.61
C VAL A 47 -11.64 20.58 12.11
N THR A 48 -11.51 19.37 11.57
CA THR A 48 -11.81 19.06 10.16
C THR A 48 -13.31 18.87 9.87
N ARG A 49 -14.19 19.14 10.85
CA ARG A 49 -15.64 18.95 10.75
C ARG A 49 -16.03 17.51 10.41
N SER A 50 -15.43 16.55 11.10
CA SER A 50 -15.71 15.11 10.95
C SER A 50 -15.39 14.56 9.54
N ARG A 51 -14.25 14.95 8.99
CA ARG A 51 -13.69 14.31 7.78
C ARG A 51 -12.72 13.21 8.18
N PRO A 52 -12.71 12.07 7.48
CA PRO A 52 -11.80 10.98 7.80
C PRO A 52 -10.34 11.45 7.66
N LEU A 53 -9.48 10.97 8.56
CA LEU A 53 -8.04 11.22 8.49
C LEU A 53 -7.41 10.25 7.50
N VAL A 54 -6.67 10.77 6.52
CA VAL A 54 -5.94 9.96 5.53
C VAL A 54 -4.59 9.56 6.12
N THR A 55 -4.20 8.31 5.87
CA THR A 55 -2.90 7.78 6.28
C THR A 55 -2.10 7.40 5.03
N PRO A 56 -0.89 7.97 4.79
CA PRO A 56 -0.13 8.95 5.58
C PRO A 56 -0.62 10.41 5.49
N VAL A 57 -0.25 11.24 6.48
CA VAL A 57 -0.63 12.67 6.57
C VAL A 57 0.04 13.58 5.53
N LEU A 58 1.13 13.09 4.92
CA LEU A 58 1.73 13.70 3.74
C LEU A 58 1.43 12.77 2.56
N PRO A 59 0.78 13.27 1.50
CA PRO A 59 0.73 12.57 0.23
C PRO A 59 2.16 12.30 -0.22
N GLU A 60 2.57 11.03 -0.20
CA GLU A 60 3.80 10.60 -0.84
C GLU A 60 3.54 10.63 -2.34
N ARG A 61 4.35 11.38 -3.09
CA ARG A 61 4.20 11.48 -4.54
C ARG A 61 4.49 10.09 -5.10
N GLU A 62 3.54 9.51 -5.85
CA GLU A 62 3.81 8.26 -6.55
C GLU A 62 5.07 8.45 -7.41
N PRO A 63 6.05 7.52 -7.35
CA PRO A 63 7.17 7.57 -8.25
C PRO A 63 6.61 7.53 -9.68
N ILE A 64 7.00 8.51 -10.49
CA ILE A 64 6.65 8.55 -11.90
C ILE A 64 7.20 7.23 -12.48
N PRO A 65 6.40 6.43 -13.19
CA PRO A 65 6.94 5.29 -13.92
C PRO A 65 8.06 5.82 -14.80
N GLU A 66 9.31 5.43 -14.51
CA GLU A 66 10.35 5.50 -15.51
C GLU A 66 9.88 4.51 -16.58
N ASP A 67 9.66 4.99 -17.80
CA ASP A 67 9.30 4.14 -18.93
C ASP A 67 10.46 3.13 -19.09
N ASP A 68 10.31 1.93 -18.55
CA ASP A 68 11.30 0.86 -18.66
C ASP A 68 11.63 0.64 -20.14
N ASP A 69 12.92 0.54 -20.40
CA ASP A 69 13.58 0.61 -21.69
C ASP A 69 12.90 -0.23 -22.80
N VAL A 70 12.62 0.41 -23.93
CA VAL A 70 12.22 -0.28 -25.17
C VAL A 70 13.44 -1.01 -25.72
N ASP A 71 13.59 -2.28 -25.31
CA ASP A 71 14.26 -3.39 -26.00
C ASP A 71 15.53 -3.02 -26.82
N GLU A 72 16.67 -2.85 -26.14
CA GLU A 72 18.02 -2.80 -26.75
C GLU A 72 18.57 -4.19 -27.15
N ASP A 73 17.73 -5.25 -27.22
CA ASP A 73 18.18 -6.65 -27.28
C ASP A 73 17.95 -7.40 -28.61
N LEU A 74 17.63 -6.73 -29.72
CA LEU A 74 17.51 -7.40 -31.04
C LEU A 74 18.62 -7.01 -32.04
N VAL A 75 19.82 -6.74 -31.52
CA VAL A 75 21.02 -6.42 -32.31
C VAL A 75 21.92 -7.64 -32.56
N THR A 76 21.42 -8.84 -32.78
CA THR A 76 22.27 -10.01 -33.12
C THR A 76 21.48 -11.15 -33.80
N ASP A 77 20.98 -10.93 -35.03
CA ASP A 77 21.03 -11.97 -36.09
C ASP A 77 20.41 -11.44 -37.39
N ARG A 78 21.23 -10.83 -38.24
CA ARG A 78 20.96 -10.88 -39.70
C ARG A 78 22.27 -10.86 -40.45
N SER A 79 22.59 -12.03 -40.98
CA SER A 79 23.78 -12.40 -41.71
C SER A 79 24.14 -11.44 -42.85
N GLU A 80 25.44 -11.27 -43.04
CA GLU A 80 26.20 -10.48 -44.02
C GLU A 80 25.95 -10.81 -45.52
N SER A 81 24.74 -11.17 -45.95
CA SER A 81 24.53 -11.72 -47.31
C SER A 81 23.86 -10.79 -48.33
N GLU A 82 23.57 -9.52 -48.04
CA GLU A 82 22.87 -8.63 -48.99
C GLU A 82 23.52 -7.25 -49.15
N LEU A 83 24.85 -7.20 -49.29
CA LEU A 83 25.55 -5.96 -49.63
C LEU A 83 26.38 -6.06 -50.91
N MET A 84 25.83 -6.63 -51.97
CA MET A 84 26.26 -6.39 -53.36
C MET A 84 25.11 -6.70 -54.33
N ASP A 85 24.31 -5.69 -54.67
CA ASP A 85 23.63 -5.58 -55.98
C ASP A 85 23.10 -4.13 -56.08
N GLU A 86 23.91 -3.22 -56.62
CA GLU A 86 23.98 -2.82 -58.03
C GLU A 86 23.23 -1.50 -58.29
N THR A 87 23.99 -0.64 -58.94
CA THR A 87 23.75 0.71 -59.40
C THR A 87 22.58 0.88 -60.38
N SER A 88 21.84 1.99 -60.19
CA SER A 88 21.24 2.85 -61.21
C SER A 88 20.01 2.36 -62.02
N PRO A 89 19.14 3.29 -62.48
CA PRO A 89 17.76 3.00 -62.86
C PRO A 89 17.60 2.81 -64.38
N ASN A 90 16.87 1.77 -64.79
CA ASN A 90 15.80 1.79 -65.79
C ASN A 90 15.43 0.36 -66.21
N GLY A 91 14.14 0.03 -66.13
CA GLY A 91 13.55 -1.04 -66.96
C GLY A 91 12.60 -2.00 -66.24
N SER A 92 11.33 -1.95 -66.67
CA SER A 92 10.34 -3.04 -66.73
C SER A 92 9.76 -3.67 -65.45
N THR A 93 8.47 -3.37 -65.27
CA THR A 93 7.36 -4.24 -64.83
C THR A 93 7.70 -5.60 -64.24
N VAL A 94 7.45 -5.77 -62.94
CA VAL A 94 7.13 -7.07 -62.35
C VAL A 94 5.96 -6.90 -61.38
N LEU A 95 4.84 -7.54 -61.72
CA LEU A 95 3.72 -7.80 -60.83
C LEU A 95 4.18 -8.76 -59.74
N VAL A 96 4.23 -8.32 -58.49
CA VAL A 96 4.36 -9.22 -57.33
C VAL A 96 3.13 -9.06 -56.46
N ASN A 97 2.27 -10.08 -56.52
CA ASN A 97 1.31 -10.40 -55.49
C ASN A 97 2.05 -10.59 -54.17
N SER A 98 1.97 -9.64 -53.26
CA SER A 98 2.19 -9.87 -51.83
C SER A 98 0.83 -9.91 -51.15
N SER A 99 0.37 -11.15 -50.91
CA SER A 99 -0.67 -11.44 -49.93
C SER A 99 -0.11 -11.20 -48.53
N THR A 100 0.08 -9.94 -48.17
CA THR A 100 0.32 -9.50 -46.80
C THR A 100 -0.70 -8.39 -46.57
N PRO A 101 -1.63 -8.53 -45.60
CA PRO A 101 -2.59 -7.48 -45.33
C PRO A 101 -1.83 -6.19 -45.02
N PRO A 102 -2.31 -5.02 -45.50
CA PRO A 102 -1.67 -3.75 -45.18
C PRO A 102 -1.56 -3.65 -43.66
N LYS A 103 -0.33 -3.46 -43.16
CA LYS A 103 -0.09 -3.25 -41.72
C LYS A 103 -1.03 -2.13 -41.26
N PRO A 104 -1.79 -2.34 -40.18
CA PRO A 104 -2.80 -1.39 -39.75
C PRO A 104 -2.14 -0.06 -39.40
N ALA A 105 -2.88 1.04 -39.59
CA ALA A 105 -2.35 2.40 -39.49
C ALA A 105 -1.68 2.74 -38.15
N TYR A 106 -1.96 1.98 -37.08
CA TYR A 106 -1.37 2.16 -35.76
C TYR A 106 0.08 1.63 -35.65
N GLU A 107 0.52 0.74 -36.55
CA GLU A 107 1.91 0.21 -36.60
C GLU A 107 2.83 1.02 -37.52
N LYS A 108 2.33 2.10 -38.14
CA LYS A 108 3.10 2.86 -39.11
C LYS A 108 4.02 3.85 -38.41
N GLU A 109 5.24 3.40 -38.14
CA GLU A 109 6.35 4.24 -37.69
C GLU A 109 6.67 5.29 -38.77
N TRP A 110 6.45 6.57 -38.47
CA TRP A 110 6.73 7.67 -39.39
C TRP A 110 8.02 8.38 -38.97
N THR A 111 8.99 8.47 -39.88
CA THR A 111 10.26 9.15 -39.63
C THR A 111 10.19 10.63 -40.04
N MET A 112 10.58 11.51 -39.13
CA MET A 112 10.63 12.95 -39.39
C MET A 112 11.74 13.29 -40.39
N PRO A 113 11.44 13.89 -41.56
CA PRO A 113 12.44 14.12 -42.61
C PRO A 113 13.59 15.07 -42.21
N ARG A 114 13.37 15.93 -41.21
CA ARG A 114 14.32 16.98 -40.80
C ARG A 114 15.17 16.58 -39.58
N THR A 115 14.68 15.70 -38.74
CA THR A 115 15.34 15.31 -37.47
C THR A 115 15.75 13.84 -37.44
N GLY A 116 15.29 13.02 -38.38
CA GLY A 116 15.60 11.58 -38.44
C GLY A 116 14.94 10.75 -37.34
N MET A 117 14.23 11.38 -36.40
CA MET A 117 13.54 10.69 -35.30
C MET A 117 12.26 10.03 -35.81
N SER A 118 11.98 8.81 -35.35
CA SER A 118 10.71 8.15 -35.59
C SER A 118 9.65 8.63 -34.58
N LEU A 119 8.42 8.80 -35.05
CA LEU A 119 7.29 9.12 -34.20
C LEU A 119 6.77 7.82 -33.58
N PRO A 120 6.60 7.74 -32.25
CA PRO A 120 6.08 6.55 -31.59
C PRO A 120 4.75 6.10 -32.20
N SER A 121 4.59 4.80 -32.39
CA SER A 121 3.37 4.20 -32.91
C SER A 121 2.19 4.46 -31.97
N LEU A 122 0.99 4.65 -32.53
CA LEU A 122 -0.21 4.87 -31.73
C LEU A 122 -0.60 3.56 -31.04
N PRO A 123 -1.10 3.60 -29.78
CA PRO A 123 -1.62 2.42 -29.11
C PRO A 123 -2.71 1.73 -29.93
N ASN A 124 -2.76 0.39 -29.83
CA ASN A 124 -3.76 -0.43 -30.53
C ASN A 124 -5.18 0.11 -30.23
N PRO A 125 -6.07 0.30 -31.23
CA PRO A 125 -7.42 0.85 -31.03
C PRO A 125 -8.25 0.11 -29.96
N GLY A 126 -7.98 -1.17 -29.71
CA GLY A 126 -8.61 -1.93 -28.62
C GLY A 126 -8.20 -1.49 -27.21
N ASP A 127 -7.04 -0.85 -27.06
CA ASP A 127 -6.46 -0.39 -25.78
C ASP A 127 -6.60 1.14 -25.59
N VAL A 128 -7.09 1.86 -26.61
CA VAL A 128 -7.33 3.32 -26.49
C VAL A 128 -8.37 3.61 -25.42
N GLY A 129 -9.38 2.75 -25.24
CA GLY A 129 -10.40 2.92 -24.21
C GLY A 129 -9.82 2.83 -22.79
N SER A 130 -8.98 1.83 -22.52
CA SER A 130 -8.27 1.65 -21.25
C SER A 130 -7.27 2.78 -21.01
N TYR A 131 -6.50 3.15 -22.04
CA TYR A 131 -5.55 4.26 -21.96
C TYR A 131 -6.25 5.59 -21.65
N LEU A 132 -7.34 5.90 -22.35
CA LEU A 132 -8.13 7.10 -22.09
C LEU A 132 -8.81 7.02 -20.72
N LEU A 133 -9.37 5.89 -20.30
CA LEU A 133 -9.96 5.76 -18.96
C LEU A 133 -8.91 5.89 -17.84
N GLY A 134 -7.66 5.47 -18.08
CA GLY A 134 -6.56 5.67 -17.14
C GLY A 134 -6.01 7.10 -17.13
N ARG A 135 -6.13 7.85 -18.24
CA ARG A 135 -5.60 9.22 -18.40
C ARG A 135 -6.66 10.31 -18.25
N VAL A 136 -7.95 9.98 -18.29
CA VAL A 136 -9.06 10.92 -18.15
C VAL A 136 -9.12 11.37 -16.69
N LEU A 137 -9.05 12.68 -16.50
CA LEU A 137 -9.27 13.32 -15.21
C LEU A 137 -10.65 12.89 -14.68
N THR A 138 -10.63 12.15 -13.58
CA THR A 138 -11.85 11.76 -12.92
C THR A 138 -12.49 12.99 -12.28
N ALA A 139 -13.80 12.94 -12.02
CA ALA A 139 -14.50 14.04 -11.35
C ALA A 139 -13.95 14.37 -9.95
N ASP A 140 -13.17 13.45 -9.36
CA ASP A 140 -12.48 13.66 -8.09
C ASP A 140 -11.18 14.46 -8.27
N ASP A 141 -10.48 14.35 -9.41
CA ASP A 141 -9.22 15.06 -9.68
C ASP A 141 -9.40 16.57 -9.85
N ILE A 142 -10.60 17.00 -10.24
CA ILE A 142 -10.94 18.42 -10.47
C ILE A 142 -11.41 19.08 -9.16
N LYS A 143 -11.70 18.31 -8.10
CA LYS A 143 -12.18 18.85 -6.82
C LYS A 143 -11.01 19.41 -6.00
N PRO A 144 -11.22 20.52 -5.27
CA PRO A 144 -10.20 21.01 -4.35
C PRO A 144 -9.95 19.99 -3.24
N ALA A 145 -8.70 19.89 -2.77
CA ALA A 145 -8.25 18.85 -1.82
C ALA A 145 -9.14 18.73 -0.56
N ASN A 146 -9.65 19.87 -0.08
CA ASN A 146 -10.56 19.93 1.06
C ASN A 146 -12.00 19.47 0.77
N LYS A 147 -12.32 18.96 -0.43
CA LYS A 147 -13.62 18.39 -0.80
C LYS A 147 -13.53 16.95 -1.33
N LEU A 148 -12.32 16.36 -1.35
CA LEU A 148 -12.09 14.99 -1.80
C LEU A 148 -12.73 13.93 -0.88
N LEU A 149 -12.87 14.26 0.41
CA LEU A 149 -13.49 13.40 1.41
C LEU A 149 -14.84 13.96 1.82
N ASN A 150 -15.83 13.08 1.93
CA ASN A 150 -17.16 13.42 2.40
C ASN A 150 -17.12 13.72 3.90
N THR A 151 -18.02 14.60 4.34
CA THR A 151 -18.23 14.82 5.77
C THR A 151 -19.01 13.66 6.33
N LEU A 152 -18.48 13.00 7.37
CA LEU A 152 -19.18 11.92 8.05
C LEU A 152 -20.29 12.50 8.92
N GLN A 153 -21.49 11.92 8.84
CA GLN A 153 -22.62 12.25 9.71
C GLN A 153 -23.13 11.00 10.42
N GLY A 154 -23.67 11.17 11.63
CA GLY A 154 -24.25 10.08 12.43
C GLY A 154 -23.25 8.95 12.72
N GLY A 155 -23.60 7.72 12.33
CA GLY A 155 -22.80 6.51 12.59
C GLY A 155 -21.38 6.56 12.05
N GLY A 156 -21.15 7.26 10.92
CA GLY A 156 -19.80 7.42 10.35
C GLY A 156 -18.85 8.20 11.26
N GLN A 157 -19.35 9.14 12.06
CA GLN A 157 -18.52 9.88 13.02
C GLN A 157 -18.06 8.97 14.16
N PHE A 158 -18.98 8.15 14.69
CA PHE A 158 -18.66 7.17 15.73
C PHE A 158 -17.71 6.10 15.23
N ALA A 159 -17.84 5.67 13.97
CA ALA A 159 -16.91 4.74 13.33
C ALA A 159 -15.48 5.29 13.33
N GLU A 160 -15.28 6.57 12.97
CA GLU A 160 -13.95 7.18 13.01
C GLU A 160 -13.43 7.37 14.45
N MET A 161 -14.29 7.75 15.39
CA MET A 161 -13.90 7.85 16.80
C MET A 161 -13.43 6.49 17.35
N LEU A 162 -14.18 5.43 17.08
CA LEU A 162 -13.81 4.07 17.49
C LEU A 162 -12.50 3.64 16.86
N HIS A 163 -12.31 3.87 15.56
CA HIS A 163 -11.07 3.51 14.86
C HIS A 163 -9.84 4.25 15.43
N ILE A 164 -9.99 5.54 15.78
CA ILE A 164 -8.93 6.31 16.44
C ILE A 164 -8.66 5.78 17.86
N LEU A 165 -9.68 5.30 18.57
CA LEU A 165 -9.57 4.77 19.92
C LEU A 165 -9.14 3.30 19.97
N THR A 166 -9.24 2.53 18.88
CA THR A 166 -8.84 1.12 18.82
C THR A 166 -7.48 0.85 19.45
N PRO A 167 -6.38 1.51 19.04
CA PRO A 167 -5.05 1.22 19.60
C PRO A 167 -4.97 1.54 21.09
N LEU A 168 -5.69 2.57 21.58
CA LEU A 168 -5.78 2.89 23.00
C LEU A 168 -6.55 1.82 23.78
N ILE A 169 -7.71 1.40 23.27
CA ILE A 169 -8.53 0.37 23.92
C ILE A 169 -7.73 -0.94 23.99
N TYR A 170 -7.02 -1.28 22.92
CA TYR A 170 -6.15 -2.45 22.87
C TYR A 170 -4.97 -2.35 23.85
N ALA A 171 -4.27 -1.21 23.89
CA ALA A 171 -3.17 -0.98 24.83
C ALA A 171 -3.63 -1.06 26.30
N VAL A 172 -4.79 -0.50 26.62
CA VAL A 172 -5.40 -0.60 27.95
C VAL A 172 -5.81 -2.04 28.27
N ALA A 173 -6.36 -2.77 27.30
CA ALA A 173 -6.71 -4.18 27.47
C ALA A 173 -5.46 -5.03 27.75
N LEU A 174 -4.39 -4.84 26.98
CA LEU A 174 -3.09 -5.48 27.17
C LEU A 174 -2.46 -5.15 28.52
N ALA A 175 -2.48 -3.87 28.93
CA ALA A 175 -1.94 -3.44 30.21
C ALA A 175 -2.65 -4.08 31.42
N ARG A 176 -3.94 -4.43 31.27
CA ARG A 176 -4.72 -5.14 32.29
C ARG A 176 -4.47 -6.65 32.29
N THR A 177 -4.20 -7.23 31.13
CA THR A 177 -3.93 -8.66 31.00
C THR A 177 -2.46 -8.99 31.23
N LYS A 178 -2.15 -9.68 32.33
CA LYS A 178 -0.78 -10.15 32.60
C LYS A 178 -0.37 -11.37 31.78
N ASN A 179 -1.33 -12.08 31.21
CA ASN A 179 -1.10 -13.34 30.50
C ASN A 179 -0.99 -13.11 28.98
N LYS A 180 0.20 -13.34 28.42
CA LYS A 180 0.47 -13.18 26.98
C LYS A 180 -0.36 -14.11 26.09
N LYS A 181 -0.79 -15.25 26.63
CA LYS A 181 -1.57 -16.28 25.92
C LYS A 181 -3.09 -16.02 25.90
N SER A 182 -3.55 -14.99 26.61
CA SER A 182 -4.98 -14.69 26.73
C SER A 182 -5.56 -14.10 25.45
N TRP A 183 -6.74 -14.59 25.05
CA TRP A 183 -7.44 -14.13 23.83
C TRP A 183 -8.30 -12.88 24.09
N THR A 184 -8.50 -12.49 25.34
CA THR A 184 -9.38 -11.39 25.72
C THR A 184 -8.97 -10.04 25.11
N PRO A 185 -7.70 -9.58 25.16
CA PRO A 185 -7.36 -8.27 24.60
C PRO A 185 -7.42 -8.30 23.06
N TRP A 186 -7.11 -9.45 22.45
CA TRP A 186 -7.23 -9.66 21.00
C TRP A 186 -8.69 -9.56 20.54
N LEU A 187 -9.61 -10.29 21.18
CA LEU A 187 -11.04 -10.23 20.86
C LEU A 187 -11.60 -8.82 21.08
N VAL A 188 -11.17 -8.12 22.13
CA VAL A 188 -11.62 -6.74 22.39
C VAL A 188 -11.23 -5.81 21.24
N GLY A 189 -9.98 -5.85 20.76
CA GLY A 189 -9.61 -4.98 19.64
C GLY A 189 -10.27 -5.39 18.31
N VAL A 190 -10.42 -6.69 18.04
CA VAL A 190 -11.14 -7.19 16.84
C VAL A 190 -12.61 -6.77 16.87
N THR A 191 -13.28 -6.87 18.02
CA THR A 191 -14.69 -6.49 18.16
C THR A 191 -14.88 -4.99 18.01
N VAL A 192 -14.00 -4.16 18.58
CA VAL A 192 -14.04 -2.70 18.41
C VAL A 192 -13.88 -2.31 16.94
N GLU A 193 -12.93 -2.91 16.24
CA GLU A 193 -12.70 -2.68 14.81
C GLU A 193 -13.86 -3.18 13.93
N TYR A 194 -14.45 -4.33 14.28
CA TYR A 194 -15.65 -4.84 13.61
C TYR A 194 -16.84 -3.89 13.79
N VAL A 195 -17.06 -3.40 15.01
CA VAL A 195 -18.12 -2.41 15.32
C VAL A 195 -17.87 -1.10 14.57
N ALA A 196 -16.61 -0.62 14.53
CA ALA A 196 -16.24 0.56 13.75
C ALA A 196 -16.57 0.39 12.25
N ARG A 197 -16.31 -0.79 11.68
CA ARG A 197 -16.68 -1.11 10.29
C ARG A 197 -18.18 -1.18 10.06
N GLN A 198 -18.94 -1.79 10.97
CA GLN A 198 -20.39 -1.91 10.84
C GLN A 198 -21.11 -0.56 10.94
N LEU A 199 -20.60 0.34 11.77
CA LEU A 199 -21.12 1.72 11.88
C LEU A 199 -20.77 2.59 10.66
N ARG A 200 -19.80 2.17 9.84
CA ARG A 200 -19.41 2.85 8.61
C ARG A 200 -20.38 2.47 7.48
N GLN A 201 -21.49 3.20 7.42
CA GLN A 201 -22.47 3.05 6.34
C GLN A 201 -21.81 3.32 4.98
N ARG A 202 -21.80 2.33 4.09
CA ARG A 202 -21.39 2.49 2.68
C ARG A 202 -22.48 3.25 1.95
N SER A 203 -22.38 4.57 1.92
CA SER A 203 -23.24 5.40 1.08
C SER A 203 -22.85 5.24 -0.39
N LEU A 204 -23.80 5.36 -1.31
CA LEU A 204 -23.54 5.30 -2.76
C LEU A 204 -22.62 6.43 -3.27
N ARG A 205 -22.26 7.39 -2.42
CA ARG A 205 -21.47 8.60 -2.74
C ARG A 205 -20.01 8.53 -2.30
N THR A 206 -19.47 7.34 -2.00
CA THR A 206 -18.08 7.20 -1.54
C THR A 206 -17.09 7.62 -2.62
N SER A 207 -16.19 8.53 -2.27
CA SER A 207 -15.08 8.98 -3.13
C SER A 207 -14.07 7.84 -3.34
N ALA A 208 -13.33 7.86 -4.46
CA ALA A 208 -12.27 6.87 -4.72
C ALA A 208 -11.23 6.87 -3.58
N LEU A 209 -10.85 8.06 -3.10
CA LEU A 209 -9.90 8.22 -2.01
C LEU A 209 -10.41 7.61 -0.69
N GLU A 210 -11.70 7.70 -0.41
CA GLU A 210 -12.29 7.08 0.78
C GLU A 210 -12.25 5.56 0.69
N ARG A 211 -12.52 5.03 -0.50
CA ARG A 211 -12.51 3.58 -0.75
C ARG A 211 -11.10 3.00 -0.59
N ASP A 212 -10.09 3.70 -1.09
CA ASP A 212 -8.70 3.30 -0.92
C ASP A 212 -8.26 3.35 0.54
N GLU A 213 -8.63 4.40 1.26
CA GLU A 213 -8.38 4.50 2.70
C GLU A 213 -9.04 3.33 3.45
N TRP A 214 -10.26 2.94 3.08
CA TRP A 214 -10.94 1.79 3.67
C TRP A 214 -10.28 0.46 3.32
N ASN A 215 -9.78 0.31 2.10
CA ASN A 215 -9.02 -0.87 1.69
C ASN A 215 -7.70 -0.97 2.46
N LYS A 216 -6.97 0.14 2.62
CA LYS A 216 -5.75 0.23 3.43
C LYS A 216 -6.03 -0.17 4.88
N ARG A 217 -7.07 0.38 5.50
CA ARG A 217 -7.54 -0.02 6.84
C ARG A 217 -8.03 -1.48 6.88
N GLY A 218 -8.57 -1.95 5.76
CA GLY A 218 -8.93 -3.34 5.45
C GLY A 218 -7.77 -4.29 5.71
N TRP A 219 -6.72 -4.08 4.91
CA TRP A 219 -5.46 -4.82 4.94
C TRP A 219 -4.69 -4.64 6.25
N ALA A 220 -4.60 -3.41 6.76
CA ALA A 220 -3.95 -3.13 8.03
C ALA A 220 -4.59 -3.91 9.18
N MET A 221 -5.92 -4.06 9.19
CA MET A 221 -6.59 -4.90 10.19
C MET A 221 -6.28 -6.38 10.04
N ILE A 222 -6.17 -6.89 8.82
CA ILE A 222 -5.78 -8.30 8.60
C ILE A 222 -4.39 -8.52 9.20
N TRP A 223 -3.44 -7.61 8.91
CA TRP A 223 -2.11 -7.67 9.52
C TRP A 223 -2.13 -7.51 11.04
N TRP A 224 -2.97 -6.63 11.55
CA TRP A 224 -3.12 -6.41 12.97
C TRP A 224 -3.78 -7.61 13.69
N MET A 225 -4.74 -8.30 13.06
CA MET A 225 -5.35 -9.52 13.59
C MET A 225 -4.34 -10.67 13.70
N MET A 226 -3.35 -10.72 12.81
CA MET A 226 -2.29 -11.72 12.87
C MET A 226 -1.38 -11.55 14.10
N ARG A 227 -1.41 -10.38 14.77
CA ARG A 227 -0.60 -10.05 15.95
C ARG A 227 -1.22 -10.56 17.26
N GLY A 228 -0.40 -10.66 18.29
CA GLY A 228 -0.83 -10.84 19.67
C GLY A 228 -1.20 -12.30 19.95
N ALA A 229 -2.38 -12.53 20.54
CA ALA A 229 -2.81 -13.87 20.94
C ALA A 229 -2.94 -14.85 19.77
N PHE A 230 -3.27 -14.36 18.56
CA PHE A 230 -3.30 -15.17 17.34
C PHE A 230 -1.89 -15.64 16.96
N TYR A 231 -0.89 -14.74 17.00
CA TYR A 231 0.49 -15.10 16.75
C TYR A 231 0.98 -16.18 17.70
N GLU A 232 0.80 -15.97 19.02
CA GLU A 232 1.31 -16.87 20.06
C GLU A 232 0.66 -18.26 20.03
N ASN A 233 -0.62 -18.37 19.67
CA ASN A 233 -1.35 -19.63 19.74
C ASN A 233 -1.49 -20.36 18.41
N VAL A 234 -1.57 -19.63 17.29
CA VAL A 234 -1.83 -20.21 15.96
C VAL A 234 -0.58 -20.11 15.11
N THR A 235 -0.12 -18.88 14.84
CA THR A 235 0.98 -18.65 13.89
C THR A 235 2.27 -19.28 14.37
N LYS A 236 2.64 -19.14 15.64
CA LYS A 236 3.86 -19.73 16.21
C LYS A 236 3.85 -21.25 16.14
N GLY A 237 2.71 -21.89 16.38
CA GLY A 237 2.56 -23.34 16.23
C GLY A 237 2.66 -23.79 14.77
N ALA A 238 2.01 -23.05 13.86
CA ALA A 238 2.05 -23.34 12.42
C ALA A 238 3.45 -23.15 11.83
N VAL A 239 4.12 -22.04 12.17
CA VAL A 239 5.49 -21.74 11.73
C VAL A 239 6.43 -22.82 12.22
N ASN A 240 6.42 -23.17 13.51
CA ASN A 240 7.25 -24.26 14.04
C ASN A 240 6.98 -25.61 13.35
N GLY A 241 5.70 -25.91 13.04
CA GLY A 241 5.34 -27.08 12.25
C GLY A 241 5.94 -27.07 10.84
N VAL A 242 5.89 -25.94 10.13
CA VAL A 242 6.49 -25.77 8.81
C VAL A 242 8.02 -25.81 8.88
N THR A 243 8.64 -25.12 9.84
CA THR A 243 10.08 -25.13 10.12
C THR A 243 10.58 -26.57 10.31
N SER A 244 9.83 -27.38 11.07
CA SER A 244 10.17 -28.80 11.30
C SER A 244 10.12 -29.68 10.04
N ARG A 245 9.39 -29.23 9.00
CA ARG A 245 9.22 -29.94 7.73
C ARG A 245 10.26 -29.51 6.68
N MET A 246 10.94 -28.39 6.92
CA MET A 246 11.86 -27.78 5.97
C MET A 246 13.32 -28.22 6.17
N PRO A 247 14.15 -28.16 5.12
CA PRO A 247 15.58 -28.47 5.22
C PRO A 247 16.30 -27.48 6.16
N GLY A 248 17.36 -27.97 6.82
CA GLY A 248 18.01 -27.32 7.97
C GLY A 248 18.50 -25.88 7.76
N PHE A 249 18.85 -25.50 6.52
CA PHE A 249 19.24 -24.12 6.20
C PHE A 249 18.07 -23.13 6.36
N ILE A 250 16.89 -23.48 5.83
CA ILE A 250 15.68 -22.63 5.93
C ILE A 250 15.15 -22.65 7.36
N ALA A 251 15.24 -23.80 8.03
CA ALA A 251 14.85 -23.92 9.43
C ALA A 251 15.71 -23.02 10.34
N GLY A 252 17.04 -22.98 10.12
CA GLY A 252 17.95 -22.10 10.85
C GLY A 252 17.63 -20.61 10.65
N ILE A 253 17.40 -20.18 9.40
CA ILE A 253 17.03 -18.80 9.10
C ILE A 253 15.70 -18.44 9.78
N LEU A 254 14.67 -19.29 9.68
CA LEU A 254 13.38 -19.02 10.29
C LEU A 254 13.48 -18.87 11.81
N GLN A 255 14.32 -19.67 12.45
CA GLN A 255 14.50 -19.66 13.89
C GLN A 255 15.24 -18.39 14.37
N ASP A 256 16.24 -17.93 13.62
CA ASP A 256 16.91 -16.65 13.87
C ASP A 256 15.96 -15.46 13.69
N TYR A 257 15.11 -15.51 12.66
CA TYR A 257 14.08 -14.50 12.44
C TYR A 257 13.00 -14.51 13.53
N GLU A 258 12.53 -15.68 13.98
CA GLU A 258 11.54 -15.81 15.07
C GLU A 258 12.04 -15.13 16.35
N TYR A 259 13.32 -15.34 16.71
CA TYR A 259 13.92 -14.70 17.87
C TYR A 259 13.98 -13.17 17.78
N LEU A 260 14.37 -12.64 16.61
CA LEU A 260 14.40 -11.19 16.37
C LEU A 260 12.99 -10.60 16.37
N TRP A 261 12.03 -11.32 15.78
CA TRP A 261 10.65 -10.87 15.64
C TRP A 261 9.96 -10.78 17.02
N GLU A 262 10.18 -11.76 17.89
CA GLU A 262 9.62 -11.79 19.25
C GLU A 262 10.22 -10.73 20.17
N ASN A 263 11.54 -10.50 20.09
CA ASN A 263 12.21 -9.57 21.00
C ASN A 263 12.07 -8.11 20.59
N TYR A 264 12.17 -7.81 19.28
CA TYR A 264 12.26 -6.44 18.80
C TYR A 264 11.01 -5.97 18.07
N TYR A 265 10.45 -6.77 17.15
CA TYR A 265 9.38 -6.27 16.28
C TYR A 265 8.04 -6.08 17.00
N PHE A 266 7.61 -7.05 17.82
CA PHE A 266 6.34 -6.97 18.53
C PHE A 266 6.35 -6.02 19.74
N SER A 267 7.53 -5.64 20.23
CA SER A 267 7.64 -4.56 21.24
C SER A 267 7.61 -3.17 20.59
N THR A 268 8.14 -3.03 19.37
CA THR A 268 8.46 -1.73 18.77
C THR A 268 7.40 -1.16 17.81
N SER A 269 6.54 -2.01 17.22
CA SER A 269 5.52 -1.55 16.27
C SER A 269 4.19 -1.28 16.98
N GLY A 270 4.02 -0.07 17.51
CA GLY A 270 2.77 0.51 18.05
C GLY A 270 2.31 1.72 17.26
#